data_AF-A0A814VYQ7-F1
#
_entry.id   AF-A0A814VYQ7-F1
#
_cell.length_a   1.000
_cell.length_b   1.000
_cell.length_c   1.000
_cell.angle_alpha   90.00
_cell.angle_beta   90.00
_cell.angle_gamma   90.00
#
_symmetry.space_group_name_H-M   'P 1'
#
loop_
_entity.id
_entity.type
_entity.pdbx_description
1 polymer ?
#
loop_
_entity_poly.entity_id
_entity_poly.type
_entity_poly.pdbx_seq_one_letter_code
_entity_poly.pdbx_strand_id
1 'polypeptide(L)'
;MFLVILLLFIQLTKLNAIIPFDGIIHRSSDGSSYAFLSSPRIGGHASFIEQLTPSGTLAVAWFTGGEKEPNCSIAVSLLEFGSQQFTPGVVVSQRVNYSNQNPVLFWDNETQILHLYHTSQVAHGSENTSQIWHVQSKDRGATWSTPEPFYTLPGTYDRHRIIPSFNGNELIFPCYNSTSAPYSFILRLSLEMSIVTRTDINQSVYLIQPTVIRLNNTSKLRAFFRDKRAVWIYYADSDDDGLNWTIPKPTYLPNNDAAIVAYTLKSGAVIMSFDNHNGTQQPRSPLTVALSYDNGITWPYHRDIQIHDDDNDTYVGEYSYPSLIQSFWKGSDDNDIHLVHTYDRETIKYRRFNEKWIKQGK
;
A
#
# COMPACT_ATOMS: atom_id res chain seq x y z
N MET A 1 44.02 -44.19 -32.31
CA MET A 1 43.03 -43.77 -33.32
C MET A 1 41.80 -44.64 -33.08
N PHE A 2 40.69 -44.24 -32.45
CA PHE A 2 40.15 -42.99 -31.92
C PHE A 2 39.40 -43.35 -30.61
N LEU A 3 39.45 -42.45 -29.63
CA LEU A 3 38.75 -42.54 -28.35
C LEU A 3 37.31 -42.01 -28.56
N VAL A 4 36.26 -42.78 -28.24
CA VAL A 4 34.88 -42.27 -28.23
C VAL A 4 34.51 -41.94 -26.78
N ILE A 5 34.40 -40.65 -26.49
CA ILE A 5 33.92 -40.10 -25.21
C ILE A 5 32.39 -39.97 -25.33
N LEU A 6 31.66 -40.70 -24.49
CA LEU A 6 30.22 -40.55 -24.30
C LEU A 6 29.98 -39.42 -23.28
N LEU A 7 29.66 -38.23 -23.76
CA LEU A 7 29.20 -37.11 -22.92
C LEU A 7 27.68 -37.28 -22.67
N LEU A 8 27.32 -37.74 -21.47
CA LEU A 8 25.95 -37.64 -20.97
C LEU A 8 25.66 -36.16 -20.65
N PHE A 9 24.78 -35.52 -21.42
CA PHE A 9 24.16 -34.26 -21.02
C PHE A 9 23.07 -34.54 -19.98
N ILE A 10 23.32 -34.18 -18.73
CA ILE A 10 22.28 -34.09 -17.71
C ILE A 10 21.56 -32.75 -17.95
N GLN A 11 20.36 -32.79 -18.53
CA GLN A 11 19.43 -31.66 -18.42
C GLN A 11 18.94 -31.60 -16.97
N LEU A 12 19.47 -30.65 -16.20
CA LEU A 12 18.87 -30.23 -14.94
C LEU A 12 17.58 -29.46 -15.27
N THR A 13 16.44 -30.13 -15.20
CA THR A 13 15.15 -29.46 -15.07
C THR A 13 15.17 -28.74 -13.72
N LYS A 14 15.18 -27.40 -13.73
CA LYS A 14 14.84 -26.61 -12.54
C LYS A 14 13.40 -26.98 -12.18
N LEU A 15 13.21 -27.80 -11.16
CA LEU A 15 11.92 -27.90 -10.50
C LEU A 15 11.63 -26.49 -9.95
N ASN A 16 10.64 -25.82 -10.52
CA ASN A 16 10.08 -24.62 -9.91
C ASN A 16 9.51 -25.05 -8.56
N ALA A 17 10.24 -24.75 -7.48
CA ALA A 17 9.75 -24.95 -6.14
C ALA A 17 8.46 -24.13 -6.00
N ILE A 18 7.34 -24.79 -5.69
CA ILE A 18 6.10 -24.09 -5.34
C ILE A 18 6.44 -23.22 -4.13
N ILE A 19 6.35 -21.91 -4.29
CA ILE A 19 6.55 -20.96 -3.20
C ILE A 19 5.29 -21.03 -2.32
N PRO A 20 5.37 -21.53 -1.08
CA PRO A 20 4.19 -21.64 -0.24
C PRO A 20 3.72 -20.25 0.22
N PHE A 21 2.40 -20.04 0.21
CA PHE A 21 1.75 -18.85 0.78
C PHE A 21 1.38 -19.13 2.24
N ASP A 22 2.39 -19.34 3.08
CA ASP A 22 2.25 -19.77 4.48
C ASP A 22 2.48 -18.64 5.50
N GLY A 23 2.84 -17.44 5.03
CA GLY A 23 3.14 -16.29 5.87
C GLY A 23 4.47 -16.37 6.61
N ILE A 24 5.33 -17.36 6.35
CA ILE A 24 6.62 -17.51 7.02
C ILE A 24 7.62 -16.49 6.48
N ILE A 25 8.33 -15.83 7.39
CA ILE A 25 9.35 -14.83 7.06
C ILE A 25 10.66 -15.54 6.76
N HIS A 26 11.11 -15.38 5.51
CA HIS A 26 12.40 -15.87 5.03
C HIS A 26 13.41 -14.72 4.95
N ARG A 27 14.68 -15.03 5.24
CA ARG A 27 15.78 -14.08 5.07
C ARG A 27 16.38 -14.21 3.67
N SER A 28 16.49 -13.09 2.97
CA SER A 28 17.14 -12.98 1.67
C SER A 28 18.66 -12.91 1.82
N SER A 29 19.39 -13.37 0.80
CA SER A 29 20.85 -13.23 0.70
C SER A 29 21.31 -11.77 0.62
N ASP A 30 20.46 -10.86 0.15
CA ASP A 30 20.74 -9.43 0.06
C ASP A 30 20.56 -8.66 1.39
N GLY A 31 20.25 -9.38 2.48
CA GLY A 31 20.05 -8.81 3.81
C GLY A 31 18.61 -8.37 4.12
N SER A 32 17.69 -8.37 3.15
CA SER A 32 16.25 -8.17 3.39
C SER A 32 15.58 -9.42 3.95
N SER A 33 14.30 -9.31 4.32
CA SER A 33 13.42 -10.46 4.59
C SER A 33 12.14 -10.36 3.76
N TYR A 34 11.48 -11.49 3.49
CA TYR A 34 10.19 -11.51 2.79
C TYR A 34 9.27 -12.62 3.31
N ALA A 35 7.97 -12.48 3.06
CA ALA A 35 6.97 -13.53 3.26
C ALA A 35 5.89 -13.42 2.19
N PHE A 36 5.21 -14.54 1.90
CA PHE A 36 4.01 -14.56 1.07
C PHE A 36 2.82 -14.92 1.95
N LEU A 37 1.83 -14.03 2.03
CA LEU A 37 0.76 -14.16 3.01
C LEU A 37 -0.24 -15.25 2.58
N SER A 38 -0.80 -15.95 3.55
CA SER A 38 -1.88 -16.90 3.27
C SER A 38 -3.20 -16.14 3.09
N SER A 39 -3.90 -16.40 1.99
CA SER A 39 -5.17 -15.73 1.67
C SER A 39 -6.36 -16.66 1.91
N PRO A 40 -7.46 -16.20 2.55
CA PRO A 40 -8.64 -17.04 2.83
C PRO A 40 -9.46 -17.35 1.58
N ARG A 41 -9.24 -16.63 0.48
CA ARG A 41 -9.83 -16.88 -0.84
C ARG A 41 -8.74 -16.74 -1.88
N ILE A 42 -9.00 -17.20 -3.10
CA ILE A 42 -8.08 -17.01 -4.22
C ILE A 42 -7.85 -15.51 -4.42
N GLY A 43 -6.57 -15.16 -4.52
CA GLY A 43 -6.10 -13.83 -4.84
C GLY A 43 -5.90 -12.92 -3.65
N GLY A 44 -5.18 -11.83 -3.90
CA GLY A 44 -4.93 -10.75 -2.97
C GLY A 44 -4.49 -9.49 -3.70
N HIS A 45 -5.10 -8.35 -3.37
CA HIS A 45 -4.77 -7.07 -3.99
C HIS A 45 -4.99 -5.89 -3.05
N ALA A 46 -4.41 -4.75 -3.40
CA ALA A 46 -4.54 -3.49 -2.69
C ALA A 46 -4.20 -3.57 -1.20
N SER A 47 -3.01 -4.06 -0.87
CA SER A 47 -2.58 -4.23 0.52
C SER A 47 -2.38 -2.92 1.27
N PHE A 48 -2.52 -2.99 2.58
CA PHE A 48 -2.26 -1.94 3.55
C PHE A 48 -1.60 -2.52 4.80
N ILE A 49 -0.64 -1.80 5.40
CA ILE A 49 0.03 -2.21 6.64
C ILE A 49 -0.05 -1.12 7.72
N GLU A 50 -0.30 -1.54 8.95
CA GLU A 50 -0.32 -0.71 10.14
C GLU A 50 0.42 -1.39 11.30
N GLN A 51 1.04 -0.59 12.19
CA GLN A 51 1.66 -1.09 13.41
C GLN A 51 0.81 -0.71 14.63
N LEU A 52 0.50 -1.70 15.46
CA LEU A 52 -0.27 -1.53 16.69
C LEU A 52 0.71 -1.26 17.83
N THR A 53 0.62 -0.08 18.45
CA THR A 53 1.43 0.24 19.64
C THR A 53 0.57 0.14 20.91
N PRO A 54 1.14 -0.33 22.05
CA PRO A 54 2.55 -0.59 22.28
C PRO A 54 3.02 -2.03 21.95
N SER A 55 2.15 -2.92 21.46
CA SER A 55 2.51 -4.33 21.26
C SER A 55 3.57 -4.54 20.19
N GLY A 56 3.66 -3.66 19.19
CA GLY A 56 4.55 -3.79 18.04
C GLY A 56 4.03 -4.73 16.96
N THR A 57 2.84 -5.30 17.15
CA THR A 57 2.14 -6.18 16.18
C THR A 57 1.94 -5.44 14.87
N LEU A 58 2.18 -6.10 13.74
CA LEU A 58 1.84 -5.58 12.42
C LEU A 58 0.50 -6.17 11.97
N ALA A 59 -0.43 -5.32 11.55
CA ALA A 59 -1.64 -5.72 10.85
C ALA A 59 -1.49 -5.44 9.36
N VAL A 60 -1.77 -6.44 8.53
CA VAL A 60 -1.80 -6.32 7.07
C VAL A 60 -3.21 -6.61 6.60
N ALA A 61 -3.80 -5.68 5.87
CA ALA A 61 -5.12 -5.81 5.25
C ALA A 61 -5.00 -5.82 3.72
N TRP A 62 -5.87 -6.57 3.04
CA TRP A 62 -5.98 -6.57 1.58
C TRP A 62 -7.41 -6.96 1.18
N PHE A 63 -7.78 -6.76 -0.07
CA PHE A 63 -8.98 -7.42 -0.58
C PHE A 63 -8.65 -8.74 -1.27
N THR A 64 -9.53 -9.70 -1.12
CA THR A 64 -9.43 -11.05 -1.66
C THR A 64 -10.77 -11.49 -2.24
N GLY A 65 -10.77 -12.48 -3.14
CA GLY A 65 -11.88 -12.72 -4.05
C GLY A 65 -11.72 -11.91 -5.35
N GLY A 66 -12.67 -12.08 -6.27
CA GLY A 66 -12.59 -11.40 -7.57
C GLY A 66 -12.86 -9.90 -7.44
N GLU A 67 -12.05 -9.06 -8.07
CA GLU A 67 -12.33 -7.62 -8.10
C GLU A 67 -13.68 -7.37 -8.81
N LYS A 68 -14.52 -6.49 -8.26
CA LYS A 68 -15.89 -6.23 -8.72
C LYS A 68 -16.85 -7.42 -8.61
N GLU A 69 -16.43 -8.54 -8.02
CA GLU A 69 -17.27 -9.71 -7.76
C GLU A 69 -17.95 -9.62 -6.37
N PRO A 70 -19.10 -10.29 -6.18
CA PRO A 70 -19.86 -10.26 -4.90
C PRO A 70 -19.16 -11.00 -3.75
N ASN A 71 -18.09 -11.74 -4.03
CA ASN A 71 -17.25 -12.41 -3.05
C ASN A 71 -15.97 -11.63 -2.71
N CYS A 72 -15.80 -10.42 -3.24
CA CYS A 72 -14.68 -9.55 -2.91
C CYS A 72 -14.82 -9.04 -1.48
N SER A 73 -13.92 -9.48 -0.62
CA SER A 73 -13.94 -9.24 0.83
C SER A 73 -12.63 -8.61 1.28
N ILE A 74 -12.64 -7.94 2.44
CA ILE A 74 -11.41 -7.51 3.10
C ILE A 74 -10.93 -8.63 4.01
N ALA A 75 -9.66 -8.99 3.89
CA ALA A 75 -8.95 -9.91 4.77
C ALA A 75 -7.88 -9.18 5.58
N VAL A 76 -7.60 -9.69 6.79
CA VAL A 76 -6.53 -9.20 7.67
C VAL A 76 -5.67 -10.37 8.13
N SER A 77 -4.36 -10.14 8.22
CA SER A 77 -3.39 -11.03 8.85
C SER A 77 -2.52 -10.23 9.83
N LEU A 78 -2.12 -10.87 10.93
CA LEU A 78 -1.34 -10.27 11.99
C LEU A 78 0.05 -10.90 12.07
N LEU A 79 1.06 -10.10 12.35
CA LEU A 79 2.39 -10.55 12.75
C LEU A 79 2.66 -10.02 14.17
N GLU A 80 2.55 -10.91 15.15
CA GLU A 80 2.91 -10.58 16.52
C GLU A 80 4.38 -10.21 16.65
N PHE A 81 4.69 -9.31 17.57
CA PHE A 81 6.06 -8.90 17.80
C PHE A 81 6.96 -10.09 18.17
N GLY A 82 8.09 -10.23 17.47
CA GLY A 82 9.01 -11.35 17.63
C GLY A 82 8.60 -12.65 16.92
N SER A 83 7.40 -12.71 16.31
CA SER A 83 7.00 -13.84 15.48
C SER A 83 7.78 -13.87 14.16
N GLN A 84 7.94 -15.07 13.60
CA GLN A 84 8.49 -15.29 12.25
C GLN A 84 7.42 -15.71 11.25
N GLN A 85 6.15 -15.63 11.62
CA GLN A 85 5.05 -16.04 10.76
C GLN A 85 3.83 -15.15 10.96
N PHE A 86 3.27 -14.68 9.85
CA PHE A 86 1.97 -14.04 9.79
C PHE A 86 0.86 -15.07 10.04
N THR A 87 -0.19 -14.69 10.78
CA THR A 87 -1.37 -15.53 10.90
C THR A 87 -2.00 -15.77 9.53
N PRO A 88 -2.76 -16.86 9.31
CA PRO A 88 -3.59 -16.96 8.12
C PRO A 88 -4.51 -15.75 7.98
N GLY A 89 -4.72 -15.27 6.75
CA GLY A 89 -5.65 -14.17 6.51
C GLY A 89 -7.08 -14.57 6.88
N VAL A 90 -7.78 -13.70 7.59
CA VAL A 90 -9.18 -13.88 7.97
C VAL A 90 -10.04 -12.80 7.33
N VAL A 91 -11.21 -13.16 6.80
CA VAL A 91 -12.15 -12.17 6.25
C VAL A 91 -12.77 -11.38 7.40
N VAL A 92 -12.62 -10.07 7.36
CA VAL A 92 -13.11 -9.14 8.40
C VAL A 92 -14.25 -8.24 7.93
N SER A 93 -14.42 -8.09 6.61
CA SER A 93 -15.55 -7.37 6.04
C SER A 93 -15.98 -7.97 4.71
N GLN A 94 -17.26 -8.30 4.60
CA GLN A 94 -17.92 -8.70 3.36
C GLN A 94 -19.34 -8.15 3.35
N ARG A 95 -19.77 -7.62 2.21
CA ARG A 95 -21.14 -7.14 2.00
C ARG A 95 -21.80 -7.97 0.90
N VAL A 96 -23.04 -8.39 1.13
CA VAL A 96 -23.81 -9.18 0.15
C VAL A 96 -24.09 -8.31 -1.09
N ASN A 97 -23.74 -8.79 -2.28
CA ASN A 97 -23.86 -8.09 -3.57
C ASN A 97 -22.96 -6.86 -3.76
N TYR A 98 -21.90 -6.73 -2.95
CA TYR A 98 -20.92 -5.66 -3.11
C TYR A 98 -19.51 -6.24 -3.21
N SER A 99 -18.62 -5.47 -3.82
CA SER A 99 -17.20 -5.73 -3.88
C SER A 99 -16.46 -4.79 -2.92
N ASN A 100 -15.86 -5.34 -1.86
CA ASN A 100 -15.08 -4.58 -0.88
C ASN A 100 -13.61 -4.52 -1.31
N GLN A 101 -13.02 -3.32 -1.35
CA GLN A 101 -11.71 -3.04 -1.94
C GLN A 101 -10.93 -2.00 -1.12
N ASN A 102 -9.65 -1.77 -1.46
CA ASN A 102 -8.79 -0.71 -0.92
C ASN A 102 -8.87 -0.49 0.60
N PRO A 103 -8.53 -1.49 1.44
CA PRO A 103 -8.52 -1.27 2.88
C PRO A 103 -7.49 -0.21 3.30
N VAL A 104 -7.86 0.58 4.31
CA VAL A 104 -7.02 1.53 5.03
C VAL A 104 -7.16 1.24 6.52
N LEU A 105 -6.08 0.80 7.14
CA LEU A 105 -6.02 0.61 8.59
C LEU A 105 -5.62 1.93 9.27
N PHE A 106 -6.18 2.18 10.44
CA PHE A 106 -5.76 3.24 11.34
C PHE A 106 -5.79 2.74 12.79
N TRP A 107 -4.64 2.80 13.45
CA TRP A 107 -4.52 2.44 14.86
C TRP A 107 -4.65 3.69 15.73
N ASP A 108 -5.72 3.76 16.52
CA ASP A 108 -5.89 4.81 17.52
C ASP A 108 -5.10 4.45 18.78
N ASN A 109 -4.01 5.18 19.03
CA ASN A 109 -3.15 4.93 20.19
C ASN A 109 -3.84 5.27 21.52
N GLU A 110 -4.79 6.20 21.54
CA GLU A 110 -5.49 6.64 22.76
C GLU A 110 -6.55 5.60 23.16
N THR A 111 -7.41 5.22 22.22
CA THR A 111 -8.49 4.26 22.50
C THR A 111 -8.08 2.80 22.37
N GLN A 112 -6.92 2.53 21.74
CA GLN A 112 -6.44 1.18 21.41
C GLN A 112 -7.41 0.42 20.50
N ILE A 113 -8.13 1.14 19.64
CA ILE A 113 -9.04 0.58 18.63
C ILE A 113 -8.31 0.55 17.29
N LEU A 114 -8.40 -0.60 16.60
CA LEU A 114 -7.97 -0.71 15.22
C LEU A 114 -9.17 -0.43 14.32
N HIS A 115 -9.13 0.69 13.62
CA HIS A 115 -10.10 1.05 12.59
C HIS A 115 -9.67 0.50 11.24
N LEU A 116 -10.63 0.05 10.45
CA LEU A 116 -10.45 -0.32 9.05
C LEU A 116 -11.53 0.36 8.23
N TYR A 117 -11.09 1.24 7.35
CA TYR A 117 -11.90 1.81 6.29
C TYR A 117 -11.66 1.02 5.02
N HIS A 118 -12.68 0.88 4.19
CA HIS A 118 -12.51 0.28 2.88
C HIS A 118 -13.56 0.79 1.91
N THR A 119 -13.20 0.80 0.64
CA THR A 119 -14.15 1.10 -0.41
C THR A 119 -15.08 -0.09 -0.60
N SER A 120 -16.35 0.16 -0.91
CA SER A 120 -17.31 -0.87 -1.28
C SER A 120 -18.20 -0.37 -2.42
N GLN A 121 -18.19 -1.09 -3.54
CA GLN A 121 -19.01 -0.80 -4.72
C GLN A 121 -20.02 -1.91 -4.98
N VAL A 122 -21.10 -1.64 -5.71
CA VAL A 122 -22.04 -2.69 -6.14
C VAL A 122 -21.27 -3.69 -7.03
N ALA A 123 -21.44 -4.98 -6.76
CA ALA A 123 -20.81 -6.05 -7.54
C ALA A 123 -21.31 -5.99 -9.00
N HIS A 124 -20.39 -6.17 -9.96
CA HIS A 124 -20.59 -5.96 -11.40
C HIS A 124 -21.08 -4.55 -11.79
N GLY A 125 -21.14 -3.63 -10.83
CA GLY A 125 -21.58 -2.26 -11.02
C GLY A 125 -20.44 -1.33 -11.42
N SER A 126 -20.82 -0.08 -11.71
CA SER A 126 -19.87 0.99 -11.95
C SER A 126 -19.10 1.36 -10.66
N GLU A 127 -17.84 1.76 -10.81
CA GLU A 127 -17.04 2.38 -9.75
C GLU A 127 -17.72 3.62 -9.18
N ASN A 128 -18.63 4.27 -9.93
CA ASN A 128 -19.44 5.40 -9.46
C ASN A 128 -20.42 5.02 -8.33
N THR A 129 -20.60 3.73 -8.05
CA THR A 129 -21.42 3.25 -6.91
C THR A 129 -20.63 3.13 -5.61
N SER A 130 -19.32 3.38 -5.66
CA SER A 130 -18.45 3.17 -4.51
C SER A 130 -18.73 4.14 -3.37
N GLN A 131 -18.55 3.64 -2.16
CA GLN A 131 -18.66 4.37 -0.89
C GLN A 131 -17.59 3.85 0.07
N ILE A 132 -17.25 4.63 1.09
CA ILE A 132 -16.36 4.17 2.16
C ILE A 132 -17.22 3.53 3.26
N TRP A 133 -16.79 2.35 3.69
CA TRP A 133 -17.36 1.57 4.78
C TRP A 133 -16.31 1.37 5.88
N HIS A 134 -16.78 1.12 7.09
CA HIS A 134 -15.96 1.01 8.29
C HIS A 134 -16.26 -0.30 9.03
N VAL A 135 -15.20 -0.92 9.53
CA VAL A 135 -15.23 -1.93 10.60
C VAL A 135 -14.15 -1.60 11.60
N GLN A 136 -14.31 -2.05 12.84
CA GLN A 136 -13.33 -1.82 13.90
C GLN A 136 -13.10 -3.07 14.73
N SER A 137 -11.92 -3.15 15.32
CA SER A 137 -11.54 -4.15 16.31
C SER A 137 -11.14 -3.48 17.61
N LYS A 138 -11.75 -3.95 18.71
CA LYS A 138 -11.47 -3.50 20.08
C LYS A 138 -10.50 -4.41 20.84
N ASP A 139 -10.00 -5.44 20.16
CA ASP A 139 -9.14 -6.50 20.70
C ASP A 139 -7.94 -6.77 19.77
N ARG A 140 -7.39 -5.70 19.18
CA ARG A 140 -6.15 -5.69 18.37
C ARG A 140 -6.19 -6.61 17.13
N GLY A 141 -7.34 -6.71 16.50
CA GLY A 141 -7.56 -7.43 15.25
C GLY A 141 -8.06 -8.85 15.42
N ALA A 142 -8.31 -9.31 16.65
CA ALA A 142 -8.81 -10.67 16.90
C ALA A 142 -10.29 -10.83 16.50
N THR A 143 -11.14 -9.85 16.81
CA THR A 143 -12.54 -9.80 16.38
C THR A 143 -12.90 -8.43 15.80
N TRP A 144 -13.93 -8.40 14.96
CA TRP A 144 -14.31 -7.24 14.16
C TRP A 144 -15.81 -6.97 14.25
N SER A 145 -16.19 -5.69 14.23
CA SER A 145 -17.57 -5.26 14.18
C SER A 145 -18.25 -5.60 12.84
N THR A 146 -19.58 -5.55 12.81
CA THR A 146 -20.34 -5.54 11.55
C THR A 146 -19.94 -4.32 10.69
N PRO A 147 -19.80 -4.46 9.36
CA PRO A 147 -19.55 -3.33 8.47
C PRO A 147 -20.67 -2.28 8.52
N GLU A 148 -20.28 -1.02 8.62
CA GLU A 148 -21.18 0.14 8.61
C GLU A 148 -20.77 1.17 7.55
N PRO A 149 -21.72 1.93 6.96
CA PRO A 149 -21.39 3.01 6.05
C PRO A 149 -20.63 4.13 6.78
N PHE A 150 -19.56 4.65 6.18
CA PHE A 150 -18.77 5.75 6.73
C PHE A 150 -18.95 7.04 5.94
N TYR A 151 -18.67 7.00 4.63
CA TYR A 151 -18.87 8.14 3.73
C TYR A 151 -19.55 7.67 2.45
N THR A 152 -20.79 8.11 2.27
CA THR A 152 -21.73 7.52 1.30
C THR A 152 -21.90 8.32 0.02
N LEU A 153 -21.07 9.36 -0.20
CA LEU A 153 -21.05 10.06 -1.48
C LEU A 153 -20.63 9.07 -2.59
N PRO A 154 -21.47 8.86 -3.63
CA PRO A 154 -21.16 7.91 -4.69
C PRO A 154 -19.86 8.21 -5.44
N GLY A 155 -19.14 7.16 -5.79
CA GLY A 155 -17.85 7.24 -6.48
C GLY A 155 -16.69 7.56 -5.54
N THR A 156 -16.88 7.51 -4.22
CA THR A 156 -15.78 7.76 -3.28
C THR A 156 -14.94 6.52 -3.07
N TYR A 157 -13.63 6.71 -3.07
CA TYR A 157 -12.63 5.71 -2.72
C TYR A 157 -11.65 6.24 -1.68
N ASP A 158 -11.22 5.35 -0.80
CA ASP A 158 -10.04 5.46 0.05
C ASP A 158 -8.88 4.61 -0.52
N ARG A 159 -7.67 4.83 0.00
CA ARG A 159 -6.50 3.98 -0.31
C ARG A 159 -5.30 4.18 0.61
N HIS A 160 -5.01 5.41 1.00
CA HIS A 160 -3.77 5.78 1.68
C HIS A 160 -3.98 6.20 3.13
N ARG A 161 -2.87 6.23 3.86
CA ARG A 161 -2.79 6.39 5.30
C ARG A 161 -3.51 7.65 5.79
N ILE A 162 -4.29 7.46 6.86
CA ILE A 162 -4.82 8.54 7.70
C ILE A 162 -3.68 9.05 8.58
N ILE A 163 -3.44 10.36 8.60
CA ILE A 163 -2.39 10.97 9.42
C ILE A 163 -2.99 11.97 10.41
N PRO A 164 -2.42 12.16 11.61
CA PRO A 164 -2.87 13.20 12.53
C PRO A 164 -2.61 14.59 11.97
N SER A 165 -3.48 15.54 12.29
CA SER A 165 -3.28 16.97 12.09
C SER A 165 -2.06 17.46 12.89
N PHE A 166 -1.51 18.61 12.51
CA PHE A 166 -0.30 19.14 13.17
C PHE A 166 -0.52 19.44 14.66
N ASN A 167 -1.71 19.91 15.01
CA ASN A 167 -2.10 20.19 16.39
C ASN A 167 -2.60 18.95 17.15
N GLY A 168 -2.73 17.80 16.49
CA GLY A 168 -3.20 16.54 17.09
C GLY A 168 -4.69 16.46 17.42
N ASN A 169 -5.50 17.44 17.04
CA ASN A 169 -6.93 17.49 17.39
C ASN A 169 -7.84 16.84 16.34
N GLU A 170 -7.32 16.51 15.16
CA GLU A 170 -8.06 15.96 14.05
C GLU A 170 -7.19 14.95 13.28
N LEU A 171 -7.81 14.23 12.37
CA LEU A 171 -7.14 13.33 11.43
C LEU A 171 -7.36 13.83 10.00
N ILE A 172 -6.40 13.54 9.13
CA ILE A 172 -6.39 13.87 7.70
C ILE A 172 -6.51 12.54 6.95
N PHE A 173 -7.65 12.34 6.29
CA PHE A 173 -7.95 11.13 5.53
C PHE A 173 -7.96 11.44 4.03
N PRO A 174 -6.92 11.02 3.28
CA PRO A 174 -6.86 11.24 1.84
C PRO A 174 -7.82 10.32 1.08
N CYS A 175 -8.66 10.90 0.24
CA CYS A 175 -9.67 10.19 -0.56
C CYS A 175 -9.63 10.67 -2.02
N TYR A 176 -10.33 9.96 -2.89
CA TYR A 176 -10.56 10.41 -4.26
C TYR A 176 -11.96 10.03 -4.72
N ASN A 177 -12.42 10.71 -5.77
CA ASN A 177 -13.64 10.37 -6.46
C ASN A 177 -13.32 9.72 -7.82
N SER A 178 -14.00 8.63 -8.16
CA SER A 178 -13.78 7.80 -9.35
C SER A 178 -14.70 8.12 -10.54
N THR A 179 -15.42 9.24 -10.50
CA THR A 179 -16.27 9.69 -11.62
C THR A 179 -15.47 9.90 -12.93
N SER A 180 -16.17 10.22 -14.02
CA SER A 180 -15.57 10.38 -15.37
C SER A 180 -14.40 11.36 -15.42
N ALA A 181 -14.37 12.36 -14.53
CA ALA A 181 -13.24 13.25 -14.30
C ALA A 181 -12.77 13.05 -12.85
N PRO A 182 -12.00 12.00 -12.56
CA PRO A 182 -11.69 11.64 -11.18
C PRO A 182 -10.74 12.66 -10.57
N TYR A 183 -10.87 12.91 -9.27
CA TYR A 183 -10.13 13.95 -8.57
C TYR A 183 -9.91 13.57 -7.11
N SER A 184 -8.94 14.22 -6.47
CA SER A 184 -8.56 13.95 -5.08
C SER A 184 -9.12 14.99 -4.11
N PHE A 185 -9.41 14.55 -2.88
CA PHE A 185 -9.87 15.41 -1.80
C PHE A 185 -9.41 14.85 -0.44
N ILE A 186 -9.47 15.69 0.59
CA ILE A 186 -9.16 15.35 1.97
C ILE A 186 -10.45 15.41 2.78
N LEU A 187 -10.71 14.36 3.57
CA LEU A 187 -11.65 14.43 4.69
C LEU A 187 -10.84 14.73 5.96
N ARG A 188 -11.25 15.73 6.74
CA ARG A 188 -10.77 15.89 8.12
C ARG A 188 -11.74 15.19 9.05
N LEU A 189 -11.21 14.39 9.98
CA LEU A 189 -11.99 13.68 10.98
C LEU A 189 -11.68 14.21 12.38
N SER A 190 -12.66 14.16 13.28
CA SER A 190 -12.39 14.31 14.71
C SER A 190 -11.67 13.07 15.25
N LEU A 191 -11.18 13.13 16.49
CA LEU A 191 -10.57 11.98 17.15
C LEU A 191 -11.58 10.85 17.44
N GLU A 192 -12.88 11.16 17.42
CA GLU A 192 -13.98 10.20 17.49
C GLU A 192 -14.39 9.66 16.09
N MET A 193 -13.52 9.81 15.09
CA MET A 193 -13.73 9.36 13.71
C MET A 193 -14.93 10.00 13.00
N SER A 194 -15.42 11.15 13.46
CA SER A 194 -16.53 11.85 12.79
C SER A 194 -16.00 12.79 11.73
N ILE A 195 -16.64 12.86 10.56
CA ILE A 195 -16.22 13.77 9.48
C ILE A 195 -16.52 15.22 9.88
N VAL A 196 -15.49 16.06 9.90
CA VAL A 196 -15.56 17.48 10.28
C VAL A 196 -15.65 18.37 9.05
N THR A 197 -14.72 18.20 8.10
CA THR A 197 -14.68 18.97 6.86
C THR A 197 -14.21 18.13 5.68
N ARG A 198 -14.51 18.63 4.48
CA ARG A 198 -13.96 18.14 3.22
C ARG A 198 -13.29 19.29 2.48
N THR A 199 -12.09 19.04 1.97
CA THR A 199 -11.32 19.97 1.12
C THR A 199 -10.93 19.28 -0.17
N ASP A 200 -11.38 19.81 -1.32
CA ASP A 200 -10.93 19.32 -2.63
C ASP A 200 -9.51 19.79 -2.93
N ILE A 201 -8.69 18.91 -3.51
CA ILE A 201 -7.36 19.30 -3.98
C ILE A 201 -7.54 19.93 -5.36
N ASN A 202 -7.32 21.25 -5.42
CA ASN A 202 -7.60 22.04 -6.62
C ASN A 202 -6.81 21.53 -7.84
N GLN A 203 -7.47 21.48 -9.00
CA GLN A 203 -6.88 21.03 -10.28
C GLN A 203 -6.25 19.62 -10.24
N SER A 204 -6.78 18.71 -9.41
CA SER A 204 -6.34 17.31 -9.33
C SER A 204 -7.05 16.35 -10.30
N VAL A 205 -7.65 16.86 -11.39
CA VAL A 205 -8.36 15.99 -12.35
C VAL A 205 -7.39 14.98 -12.97
N TYR A 206 -7.79 13.71 -12.98
CA TYR A 206 -6.98 12.51 -13.31
C TYR A 206 -5.87 12.15 -12.32
N LEU A 207 -5.69 12.93 -11.25
CA LEU A 207 -4.75 12.65 -10.17
C LEU A 207 -5.51 12.05 -8.99
N ILE A 208 -5.30 10.75 -8.77
CA ILE A 208 -6.05 9.96 -7.78
C ILE A 208 -5.12 9.32 -6.76
N GLN A 209 -5.71 8.67 -5.76
CA GLN A 209 -4.98 7.95 -4.72
C GLN A 209 -3.88 8.82 -4.09
N PRO A 210 -4.25 9.97 -3.49
CA PRO A 210 -3.29 10.87 -2.88
C PRO A 210 -2.63 10.19 -1.67
N THR A 211 -1.30 10.08 -1.67
CA THR A 211 -0.52 9.71 -0.49
C THR A 211 0.02 10.98 0.15
N VAL A 212 -0.41 11.27 1.38
CA VAL A 212 -0.08 12.52 2.08
C VAL A 212 0.99 12.26 3.14
N ILE A 213 2.02 13.08 3.14
CA ILE A 213 3.11 13.05 4.11
C ILE A 213 3.28 14.41 4.79
N ARG A 214 3.70 14.37 6.06
CA ARG A 214 4.09 15.57 6.80
C ARG A 214 5.58 15.85 6.60
N LEU A 215 5.90 17.11 6.30
CA LEU A 215 7.26 17.53 6.02
C LEU A 215 7.90 18.14 7.27
N ASN A 216 9.09 17.64 7.63
CA ASN A 216 9.97 18.20 8.68
C ASN A 216 9.28 18.43 10.03
N ASN A 217 8.28 17.61 10.38
CA ASN A 217 7.45 17.78 11.58
C ASN A 217 6.86 19.19 11.71
N THR A 218 6.38 19.75 10.60
CA THR A 218 5.69 21.05 10.54
C THR A 218 4.22 20.90 10.15
N SER A 219 3.47 22.00 10.09
CA SER A 219 2.13 22.04 9.48
C SER A 219 2.14 21.78 7.97
N LYS A 220 3.31 21.78 7.33
CA LYS A 220 3.42 21.58 5.88
C LYS A 220 3.21 20.12 5.52
N LEU A 221 2.35 19.90 4.53
CA LEU A 221 2.07 18.61 3.95
C LEU A 221 2.48 18.59 2.48
N ARG A 222 2.81 17.40 2.00
CA ARG A 222 2.92 17.10 0.57
C ARG A 222 2.06 15.89 0.25
N ALA A 223 1.24 16.02 -0.79
CA ALA A 223 0.53 14.92 -1.40
C ALA A 223 1.27 14.50 -2.67
N PHE A 224 1.45 13.21 -2.88
CA PHE A 224 1.83 12.63 -4.17
C PHE A 224 0.64 11.88 -4.78
N PHE A 225 0.55 11.86 -6.11
CA PHE A 225 -0.60 11.32 -6.82
C PHE A 225 -0.18 10.28 -7.85
N ARG A 226 -1.00 9.24 -7.95
CA ARG A 226 -1.08 8.41 -9.15
C ARG A 226 -1.73 9.21 -10.27
N ASP A 227 -1.19 9.12 -11.48
CA ASP A 227 -1.72 9.78 -12.67
C ASP A 227 -2.43 8.77 -13.57
N LYS A 228 -3.76 8.91 -13.70
CA LYS A 228 -4.57 8.04 -14.59
C LYS A 228 -4.19 8.16 -16.07
N ARG A 229 -3.45 9.20 -16.44
CA ARG A 229 -2.95 9.41 -17.81
C ARG A 229 -1.65 8.66 -18.08
N ALA A 230 -1.10 7.98 -17.07
CA ALA A 230 0.11 7.17 -17.16
C ALA A 230 1.35 7.95 -17.64
N VAL A 231 1.61 9.13 -17.05
CA VAL A 231 2.73 9.99 -17.44
C VAL A 231 3.75 10.12 -16.31
N TRP A 232 3.43 10.86 -15.25
CA TRP A 232 4.34 11.18 -14.16
C TRP A 232 3.63 10.99 -12.82
N ILE A 233 4.39 10.75 -11.76
CA ILE A 233 3.90 11.01 -10.41
C ILE A 233 3.80 12.53 -10.25
N TYR A 234 2.66 13.02 -9.74
CA TYR A 234 2.47 14.43 -9.43
C TYR A 234 2.61 14.66 -7.94
N TYR A 235 2.87 15.90 -7.54
CA TYR A 235 2.79 16.34 -6.16
C TYR A 235 2.10 17.69 -6.01
N ALA A 236 1.53 17.94 -4.84
CA ALA A 236 0.97 19.21 -4.42
C ALA A 236 1.33 19.46 -2.95
N ASP A 237 1.54 20.72 -2.59
CA ASP A 237 1.90 21.14 -1.25
C ASP A 237 0.73 21.83 -0.54
N SER A 238 0.71 21.72 0.78
CA SER A 238 -0.15 22.51 1.66
C SER A 238 0.69 23.10 2.77
N ASP A 239 0.58 24.41 3.00
CA ASP A 239 1.30 25.12 4.07
C ASP A 239 0.46 25.24 5.37
N ASP A 240 -0.81 24.84 5.31
CA ASP A 240 -1.84 25.05 6.34
C ASP A 240 -2.53 23.74 6.74
N ASP A 241 -1.74 22.66 6.84
CA ASP A 241 -2.19 21.38 7.38
C ASP A 241 -3.36 20.74 6.61
N GLY A 242 -3.33 20.87 5.28
CA GLY A 242 -4.28 20.24 4.35
C GLY A 242 -5.55 21.05 4.09
N LEU A 243 -5.64 22.28 4.59
CA LEU A 243 -6.81 23.15 4.38
C LEU A 243 -6.83 23.76 2.98
N ASN A 244 -5.67 24.09 2.41
CA ASN A 244 -5.50 24.54 1.04
C ASN A 244 -4.33 23.82 0.37
N TRP A 245 -4.44 23.62 -0.93
CA TRP A 245 -3.45 22.90 -1.73
C TRP A 245 -3.01 23.71 -2.95
N THR A 246 -1.72 23.68 -3.24
CA THR A 246 -1.18 24.23 -4.50
C THR A 246 -1.67 23.43 -5.69
N ILE A 247 -1.63 24.02 -6.89
CA ILE A 247 -1.84 23.28 -8.14
C ILE A 247 -0.81 22.14 -8.26
N PRO A 248 -1.22 20.89 -8.53
CA PRO A 248 -0.30 19.77 -8.68
C PRO A 248 0.72 19.98 -9.81
N LYS A 249 1.95 19.54 -9.59
CA LYS A 249 3.07 19.61 -10.54
C LYS A 249 3.71 18.23 -10.72
N PRO A 250 4.21 17.90 -11.92
CA PRO A 250 4.88 16.63 -12.13
C PRO A 250 6.19 16.56 -11.35
N THR A 251 6.52 15.36 -10.89
CA THR A 251 7.88 14.98 -10.48
C THR A 251 8.66 14.47 -11.70
N TYR A 252 9.90 14.03 -11.49
CA TYR A 252 10.67 13.29 -12.50
C TYR A 252 10.44 11.77 -12.45
N LEU A 253 9.63 11.27 -11.51
CA LEU A 253 9.37 9.85 -11.37
C LEU A 253 8.22 9.41 -12.30
N PRO A 254 8.37 8.30 -13.04
CA PRO A 254 7.36 7.80 -13.94
C PRO A 254 6.12 7.30 -13.18
N ASN A 255 4.97 7.27 -13.85
CA ASN A 255 3.80 6.56 -13.35
C ASN A 255 3.04 5.92 -14.51
N ASN A 256 2.97 4.60 -14.57
CA ASN A 256 2.23 3.84 -15.57
C ASN A 256 0.75 3.59 -15.17
N ASP A 257 0.14 4.52 -14.40
CA ASP A 257 -1.15 4.34 -13.71
C ASP A 257 -1.13 3.18 -12.68
N ALA A 258 0.04 2.86 -12.12
CA ALA A 258 0.15 2.06 -10.91
C ALA A 258 -0.03 2.93 -9.64
N ALA A 259 -0.59 2.32 -8.60
CA ALA A 259 -0.65 2.92 -7.27
C ALA A 259 0.76 3.13 -6.71
N ILE A 260 0.94 4.23 -5.98
CA ILE A 260 2.20 4.62 -5.33
C ILE A 260 2.00 4.74 -3.83
N VAL A 261 3.06 4.80 -3.04
CA VAL A 261 2.97 5.20 -1.62
C VAL A 261 4.18 6.03 -1.25
N ALA A 262 3.97 7.08 -0.45
CA ALA A 262 5.03 7.88 0.15
C ALA A 262 4.93 7.86 1.67
N TYR A 263 6.06 7.98 2.35
CA TYR A 263 6.13 8.04 3.81
C TYR A 263 7.36 8.84 4.26
N THR A 264 7.23 9.60 5.36
CA THR A 264 8.36 10.29 5.98
C THR A 264 9.00 9.38 7.02
N LEU A 265 10.25 8.97 6.77
CA LEU A 265 11.04 8.14 7.69
C LEU A 265 11.51 8.97 8.90
N LYS A 266 11.91 8.29 9.99
CA LYS A 266 12.49 8.89 11.20
C LYS A 266 13.70 9.78 10.90
N SER A 267 14.47 9.46 9.86
CA SER A 267 15.62 10.25 9.40
C SER A 267 15.22 11.59 8.78
N GLY A 268 13.93 11.82 8.53
CA GLY A 268 13.40 12.94 7.74
C GLY A 268 13.37 12.68 6.24
N ALA A 269 13.95 11.57 5.77
CA ALA A 269 13.88 11.19 4.37
C ALA A 269 12.46 10.83 3.95
N VAL A 270 12.08 11.19 2.72
CA VAL A 270 10.86 10.67 2.10
C VAL A 270 11.21 9.39 1.38
N ILE A 271 10.54 8.29 1.71
CA ILE A 271 10.55 7.07 0.89
C ILE A 271 9.34 7.07 -0.03
N MET A 272 9.52 6.61 -1.27
CA MET A 272 8.44 6.34 -2.20
C MET A 272 8.55 4.92 -2.74
N SER A 273 7.44 4.20 -2.84
CA SER A 273 7.36 2.99 -3.66
C SER A 273 6.41 3.22 -4.82
N PHE A 274 6.87 2.84 -6.02
CA PHE A 274 6.21 3.10 -7.28
C PHE A 274 6.68 2.09 -8.34
N ASP A 275 5.96 2.04 -9.45
CA ASP A 275 6.35 1.30 -10.63
C ASP A 275 7.31 2.16 -11.48
N ASN A 276 8.53 1.67 -11.71
CA ASN A 276 9.59 2.42 -12.37
C ASN A 276 9.64 2.19 -13.89
N HIS A 277 8.48 2.18 -14.54
CA HIS A 277 8.34 2.07 -15.99
C HIS A 277 7.59 3.27 -16.59
N ASN A 278 8.06 3.73 -17.76
CA ASN A 278 7.39 4.76 -18.57
C ASN A 278 6.51 4.12 -19.64
N GLY A 279 5.24 4.53 -19.75
CA GLY A 279 4.35 4.11 -20.84
C GLY A 279 2.99 3.61 -20.37
N THR A 280 2.10 3.34 -21.33
CA THR A 280 0.72 2.92 -21.07
C THR A 280 0.61 1.41 -20.79
N GLN A 281 0.44 1.10 -19.50
CA GLN A 281 -0.06 -0.13 -18.86
C GLN A 281 0.48 -1.51 -19.32
N GLN A 282 1.04 -2.21 -18.32
CA GLN A 282 1.58 -3.58 -18.30
C GLN A 282 2.92 -3.78 -19.05
N PRO A 283 3.88 -4.53 -18.45
CA PRO A 283 3.85 -5.14 -17.12
C PRO A 283 3.84 -4.09 -15.99
N ARG A 284 3.32 -4.44 -14.81
CA ARG A 284 3.55 -3.66 -13.58
C ARG A 284 4.82 -4.13 -12.89
N SER A 285 5.95 -3.88 -13.55
CA SER A 285 7.29 -4.30 -13.14
C SER A 285 8.34 -3.39 -13.80
N PRO A 286 9.40 -2.98 -13.07
CA PRO A 286 9.70 -3.34 -11.69
C PRO A 286 8.93 -2.49 -10.67
N LEU A 287 8.64 -3.09 -9.51
CA LEU A 287 8.27 -2.33 -8.32
C LEU A 287 9.55 -1.85 -7.62
N THR A 288 9.65 -0.55 -7.41
CA THR A 288 10.87 0.13 -6.93
C THR A 288 10.59 0.87 -5.64
N VAL A 289 11.63 1.04 -4.81
CA VAL A 289 11.64 2.01 -3.71
C VAL A 289 12.71 3.07 -3.94
N ALA A 290 12.41 4.33 -3.66
CA ALA A 290 13.35 5.44 -3.78
C ALA A 290 13.37 6.31 -2.52
N LEU A 291 14.50 6.96 -2.26
CA LEU A 291 14.71 7.87 -1.14
C LEU A 291 14.98 9.29 -1.64
N SER A 292 14.33 10.24 -0.99
CA SER A 292 14.55 11.67 -1.18
C SER A 292 14.93 12.34 0.14
N TYR A 293 15.88 13.28 0.07
CA TYR A 293 16.38 14.07 1.19
C TYR A 293 16.02 15.56 1.08
N ASP A 294 15.24 15.93 0.07
CA ASP A 294 14.79 17.31 -0.22
C ASP A 294 13.27 17.39 -0.35
N ASN A 295 12.56 16.61 0.48
CA ASN A 295 11.09 16.52 0.55
C ASN A 295 10.42 15.92 -0.71
N GLY A 296 11.13 15.10 -1.49
CA GLY A 296 10.61 14.44 -2.69
C GLY A 296 10.79 15.24 -3.97
N ILE A 297 11.76 16.16 -4.01
CA ILE A 297 12.12 16.91 -5.23
C ILE A 297 13.11 16.09 -6.08
N THR A 298 14.14 15.53 -5.46
CA THR A 298 15.13 14.63 -6.09
C THR A 298 15.19 13.28 -5.37
N TRP A 299 15.59 12.24 -6.11
CA TRP A 299 15.56 10.84 -5.68
C TRP A 299 16.91 10.15 -5.94
N PRO A 300 17.98 10.52 -5.21
CA PRO A 300 19.34 10.07 -5.50
C PRO A 300 19.60 8.57 -5.27
N TYR A 301 18.72 7.88 -4.52
CA TYR A 301 18.82 6.45 -4.29
C TYR A 301 17.52 5.77 -4.67
N HIS A 302 17.60 4.69 -5.42
CA HIS A 302 16.49 3.80 -5.72
C HIS A 302 16.98 2.35 -5.73
N ARG A 303 16.04 1.42 -5.54
CA ARG A 303 16.30 0.00 -5.62
C ARG A 303 15.04 -0.73 -6.04
N ASP A 304 15.15 -1.57 -7.05
CA ASP A 304 14.07 -2.46 -7.45
C ASP A 304 13.88 -3.53 -6.38
N ILE A 305 12.65 -3.64 -5.87
CA ILE A 305 12.29 -4.61 -4.85
C ILE A 305 11.60 -5.82 -5.43
N GLN A 306 11.02 -5.71 -6.61
CA GLN A 306 10.43 -6.85 -7.30
C GLN A 306 10.52 -6.61 -8.80
N ILE A 307 11.16 -7.56 -9.49
CA ILE A 307 11.38 -7.54 -10.93
C ILE A 307 10.79 -8.85 -11.45
N HIS A 308 10.14 -8.80 -12.61
CA HIS A 308 9.77 -9.99 -13.36
C HIS A 308 11.03 -10.61 -14.01
N ASP A 309 11.12 -11.93 -14.02
CA ASP A 309 12.22 -12.65 -14.67
C ASP A 309 11.84 -12.87 -16.14
N ASP A 310 12.52 -12.21 -17.07
CA ASP A 310 12.20 -12.15 -18.53
C ASP A 310 12.31 -13.50 -19.27
N ASP A 311 12.63 -14.60 -18.57
CA ASP A 311 12.83 -15.93 -19.16
C ASP A 311 11.53 -16.60 -19.64
N ASN A 312 10.36 -15.95 -19.53
CA ASN A 312 9.07 -16.51 -19.93
C ASN A 312 8.19 -15.48 -20.66
N ASP A 313 8.27 -15.46 -22.00
CA ASP A 313 7.58 -14.52 -22.93
C ASP A 313 6.04 -14.39 -22.76
N THR A 314 5.40 -15.22 -21.94
CA THR A 314 3.93 -15.25 -21.79
C THR A 314 3.41 -14.61 -20.50
N TYR A 315 4.27 -14.38 -19.50
CA TYR A 315 3.85 -13.81 -18.21
C TYR A 315 4.49 -12.44 -18.04
N VAL A 316 3.69 -11.46 -17.60
CA VAL A 316 4.15 -10.10 -17.33
C VAL A 316 3.81 -9.81 -15.88
N GLY A 317 4.80 -9.86 -14.97
CA GLY A 317 4.55 -9.77 -13.52
C GLY A 317 3.68 -8.57 -13.10
N GLU A 318 2.81 -8.75 -12.10
CA GLU A 318 1.95 -7.68 -11.56
C GLU A 318 2.32 -7.37 -10.10
N TYR A 319 3.25 -6.44 -9.91
CA TYR A 319 3.72 -6.01 -8.60
C TYR A 319 3.24 -4.59 -8.30
N SER A 320 2.21 -4.47 -7.46
CA SER A 320 1.47 -3.21 -7.40
C SER A 320 0.81 -2.95 -6.05
N TYR A 321 0.25 -1.75 -5.90
CA TYR A 321 -0.45 -1.31 -4.69
C TYR A 321 0.40 -1.49 -3.42
N PRO A 322 1.60 -0.86 -3.38
CA PRO A 322 2.43 -0.89 -2.19
C PRO A 322 1.75 -0.16 -1.02
N SER A 323 2.02 -0.62 0.19
CA SER A 323 1.84 0.13 1.43
C SER A 323 3.03 -0.13 2.33
N LEU A 324 3.46 0.89 3.07
CA LEU A 324 4.63 0.78 3.94
C LEU A 324 4.51 1.61 5.21
N ILE A 325 5.32 1.21 6.19
CA ILE A 325 5.61 1.94 7.43
C ILE A 325 7.08 1.76 7.79
N GLN A 326 7.60 2.67 8.61
CA GLN A 326 8.81 2.41 9.36
C GLN A 326 8.44 2.11 10.82
N SER A 327 9.02 1.05 11.36
CA SER A 327 8.72 0.65 12.71
C SER A 327 9.21 1.62 13.77
N PHE A 328 8.40 1.82 14.80
CA PHE A 328 8.69 2.69 15.94
C PHE A 328 8.44 1.93 17.24
N TRP A 329 9.41 1.15 17.72
CA TRP A 329 9.32 0.52 19.03
C TRP A 329 10.28 1.16 20.03
N LYS A 330 9.73 1.48 21.21
CA LYS A 330 10.44 2.09 22.33
C LYS A 330 11.44 1.06 22.87
N GLY A 331 12.73 1.29 22.63
CA GLY A 331 13.81 0.42 23.13
C GLY A 331 14.54 -0.42 22.08
N SER A 332 14.34 -0.19 20.79
CA SER A 332 15.30 -0.66 19.79
C SER A 332 15.91 0.47 18.98
N ASP A 333 17.05 0.16 18.38
CA ASP A 333 17.66 0.90 17.27
C ASP A 333 17.12 0.49 15.88
N ASP A 334 16.06 -0.32 15.85
CA ASP A 334 15.54 -0.91 14.64
C ASP A 334 14.80 0.14 13.80
N ASN A 335 15.33 0.36 12.61
CA ASN A 335 14.86 1.32 11.62
C ASN A 335 14.25 0.58 10.42
N ASP A 336 13.75 -0.63 10.68
CA ASP A 336 13.12 -1.49 9.71
C ASP A 336 11.91 -0.81 9.07
N ILE A 337 11.91 -0.89 7.75
CA ILE A 337 10.85 -0.50 6.84
C ILE A 337 10.13 -1.78 6.47
N HIS A 338 8.82 -1.78 6.70
CA HIS A 338 7.92 -2.86 6.37
C HIS A 338 7.10 -2.45 5.17
N LEU A 339 7.17 -3.21 4.10
CA LEU A 339 6.45 -2.96 2.86
C LEU A 339 5.63 -4.19 2.50
N VAL A 340 4.39 -3.97 2.12
CA VAL A 340 3.50 -4.99 1.55
C VAL A 340 3.05 -4.55 0.17
N HIS A 341 2.93 -5.49 -0.76
CA HIS A 341 2.41 -5.23 -2.09
C HIS A 341 1.65 -6.43 -2.66
N THR A 342 0.80 -6.16 -3.66
CA THR A 342 0.20 -7.19 -4.52
C THR A 342 1.30 -7.97 -5.20
N TYR A 343 1.25 -9.29 -5.11
CA TYR A 343 2.11 -10.20 -5.84
C TYR A 343 1.26 -11.01 -6.81
N ASP A 344 1.33 -10.63 -8.09
CA ASP A 344 0.73 -11.36 -9.21
C ASP A 344 -0.79 -11.55 -9.09
N ARG A 345 -1.42 -10.71 -8.25
CA ARG A 345 -2.80 -10.82 -7.74
C ARG A 345 -3.13 -12.16 -7.07
N GLU A 346 -2.16 -13.05 -6.89
CA GLU A 346 -2.33 -14.34 -6.23
C GLU A 346 -2.30 -14.19 -4.72
N THR A 347 -1.45 -13.29 -4.21
CA THR A 347 -1.29 -13.02 -2.79
C THR A 347 -0.71 -11.62 -2.52
N ILE A 348 -0.50 -11.31 -1.24
CA ILE A 348 0.29 -10.18 -0.77
C ILE A 348 1.68 -10.67 -0.40
N LYS A 349 2.70 -9.97 -0.90
CA LYS A 349 4.09 -10.17 -0.49
C LYS A 349 4.49 -9.10 0.51
N TYR A 350 5.04 -9.55 1.63
CA TYR A 350 5.69 -8.71 2.63
C TYR A 350 7.20 -8.67 2.37
N ARG A 351 7.80 -7.50 2.60
CA ARG A 351 9.24 -7.26 2.61
C ARG A 351 9.65 -6.41 3.81
N ARG A 352 10.82 -6.72 4.36
CA ARG A 352 11.47 -5.98 5.45
C ARG A 352 12.91 -5.65 5.10
N PHE A 353 13.27 -4.38 5.21
CA PHE A 353 14.60 -3.84 4.88
C PHE A 353 14.78 -2.50 5.59
N ASN A 354 15.90 -1.80 5.36
CA ASN A 354 16.14 -0.47 5.94
C ASN A 354 16.76 0.49 4.91
N GLU A 355 16.96 1.76 5.29
CA GLU A 355 17.52 2.77 4.38
C GLU A 355 18.90 2.39 3.82
N LYS A 356 19.75 1.74 4.64
CA LYS A 356 21.08 1.30 4.19
C LYS A 356 20.97 0.28 3.07
N TRP A 357 20.02 -0.65 3.16
CA TRP A 357 19.74 -1.62 2.10
C TRP A 357 19.31 -0.93 0.80
N ILE A 358 18.46 0.10 0.88
CA ILE A 358 18.03 0.86 -0.31
C ILE A 358 19.23 1.55 -0.98
N LYS A 359 20.09 2.22 -0.20
CA LYS A 359 21.29 2.93 -0.70
C LYS A 359 22.35 2.02 -1.34
N GLN A 360 22.29 0.73 -1.07
CA GLN A 360 23.17 -0.28 -1.66
C GLN A 360 22.58 -0.88 -2.96
N GLY A 361 21.36 -0.51 -3.32
CA GLY A 361 20.79 -0.81 -4.64
C GLY A 361 21.62 -0.19 -5.74
N LYS A 362 21.65 -0.86 -6.90
CA LYS A 362 22.17 -0.29 -8.14
C LYS A 362 21.02 0.28 -8.95
#